data_AF-A0A8J6J415-F1
#
_entry.id   AF-A0A8J6J415-F1
#
_cell.length_a   1.000
_cell.length_b   1.000
_cell.length_c   1.000
_cell.angle_alpha   90.00
_cell.angle_beta   90.00
_cell.angle_gamma   90.00
#
_symmetry.space_group_name_H-M   'P 1'
#
loop_
_entity.id
_entity.type
_entity.pdbx_description
1 polymer ?
#
loop_
_entity_poly.entity_id
_entity_poly.type
_entity_poly.pdbx_seq_one_letter_code
_entity_poly.pdbx_strand_id
1 'polypeptide(L)' 'MMTSDLDYTIREKVDAINRTLAHQNDGLPQVSLSAGAAFSDRSAPTGTISQNADQALYHQKNNGRAGCSFYQK' A
#
# COMPACT_ATOMS: atom_id res chain seq x y z
N MET A 1 9.04 -8.37 16.53
CA MET A 1 8.66 -9.04 15.26
C MET A 1 7.14 -9.12 15.20
N MET A 2 6.44 -8.01 14.95
CA MET A 2 4.97 -7.98 14.79
C MET A 2 4.57 -7.24 13.50
N THR A 3 5.37 -6.26 13.08
CA THR A 3 5.17 -5.51 11.84
C THR A 3 5.25 -6.37 10.58
N SER A 4 6.13 -7.38 10.54
CA SER A 4 6.33 -8.22 9.35
C SER A 4 5.08 -9.00 8.91
N ASP A 5 4.28 -9.49 9.86
CA ASP A 5 3.03 -10.22 9.54
C ASP A 5 1.95 -9.27 9.03
N LEU A 6 1.95 -8.03 9.52
CA LEU A 6 1.01 -6.99 9.11
C LEU A 6 1.35 -6.44 7.71
N ASP A 7 2.64 -6.26 7.43
CA ASP A 7 3.15 -5.93 6.09
C ASP A 7 2.71 -6.97 5.06
N TYR A 8 2.93 -8.26 5.38
CA TYR A 8 2.57 -9.37 4.50
C TYR A 8 1.06 -9.40 4.24
N THR A 9 0.25 -9.29 5.30
CA THR A 9 -1.20 -9.30 5.19
C THR A 9 -1.73 -8.14 4.34
N ILE A 10 -1.15 -6.94 4.48
CA ILE A 10 -1.55 -5.77 3.68
C ILE A 10 -1.17 -5.98 2.21
N ARG A 11 0.03 -6.47 1.92
CA ARG A 11 0.46 -6.81 0.54
C ARG A 11 -0.50 -7.79 -0.11
N GLU A 12 -0.78 -8.90 0.57
CA GLU A 12 -1.65 -9.95 0.05
C GLU A 12 -3.05 -9.41 -0.30
N LYS A 13 -3.62 -8.58 0.58
CA LYS A 13 -4.95 -7.97 0.36
C LYS A 13 -4.95 -6.99 -0.81
N VAL A 14 -3.93 -6.15 -0.93
CA VAL A 14 -3.80 -5.20 -2.06
C VAL A 14 -3.62 -5.95 -3.38
N ASP A 15 -2.83 -7.01 -3.40
CA ASP A 15 -2.64 -7.85 -4.58
C ASP A 15 -3.94 -8.57 -4.97
N ALA A 16 -4.71 -9.07 -4.00
CA ALA A 16 -6.00 -9.68 -4.25
C ALA A 16 -7.02 -8.70 -4.86
N ILE A 17 -7.03 -7.45 -4.38
CA ILE A 17 -7.83 -6.37 -4.97
C ILE A 17 -7.37 -6.12 -6.41
N ASN A 18 -6.07 -5.94 -6.64
CA ASN A 18 -5.55 -5.67 -7.97
C ASN A 18 -5.81 -6.81 -8.97
N ARG A 19 -5.75 -8.08 -8.52
CA ARG A 19 -6.18 -9.23 -9.34
C ARG A 19 -7.65 -9.12 -9.73
N THR A 20 -8.52 -8.80 -8.77
CA THR A 20 -9.95 -8.61 -9.03
C THR A 20 -10.20 -7.46 -10.02
N LEU A 21 -9.52 -6.32 -9.84
CA LEU A 21 -9.64 -5.15 -10.71
C LEU A 21 -9.10 -5.43 -12.13
N ALA A 22 -8.10 -6.30 -12.28
CA ALA A 22 -7.55 -6.67 -13.58
C ALA A 22 -8.49 -7.56 -14.43
N HIS A 23 -9.46 -8.23 -13.80
CA HIS A 23 -10.40 -9.16 -14.45
C HIS A 23 -11.79 -8.54 -14.69
N GLN A 24 -11.92 -7.23 -14.58
CA GLN A 24 -13.18 -6.51 -14.84
C GLN A 24 -13.53 -6.59 -16.33
N ASN A 25 -14.59 -7.33 -16.64
CA ASN A 25 -15.03 -7.67 -18.00
C ASN A 25 -16.40 -7.05 -18.33
N ASP A 26 -16.70 -5.92 -17.70
CA ASP A 26 -17.96 -5.16 -17.80
C ASP A 26 -17.89 -3.99 -18.79
N GLY A 27 -16.80 -3.90 -19.57
CA GLY A 27 -16.55 -2.80 -20.50
C GLY A 27 -16.11 -1.50 -19.82
N LEU A 28 -15.83 -1.53 -18.51
CA LEU A 28 -15.26 -0.39 -17.80
C LEU A 28 -13.75 -0.28 -18.03
N PRO A 29 -13.15 0.92 -17.85
CA PRO A 29 -11.71 1.10 -17.94
C PRO A 29 -10.97 0.23 -16.91
N GLN A 30 -9.86 -0.37 -17.32
CA GLN A 30 -9.00 -1.09 -16.40
C GLN A 30 -8.44 -0.13 -15.34
N VAL A 31 -8.68 -0.45 -14.08
CA VAL A 31 -8.18 0.31 -12.92
C VAL A 31 -7.25 -0.53 -12.06
N SER A 32 -6.44 0.14 -11.25
CA SER A 32 -5.60 -0.50 -10.24
C SER A 32 -5.55 0.33 -8.96
N LEU A 33 -5.37 -0.36 -7.84
CA LEU A 33 -5.20 0.23 -6.51
C LEU A 33 -3.70 0.38 -6.19
N SER A 34 -3.32 1.57 -5.76
CA SER A 34 -2.03 1.80 -5.08
C SER A 34 -2.29 2.20 -3.64
N ALA A 35 -1.56 1.62 -2.70
CA ALA A 35 -1.70 1.87 -1.27
C ALA A 35 -0.38 2.28 -0.62
N GLY A 36 -0.45 3.06 0.45
CA GLY A 36 0.67 3.39 1.32
C GLY A 36 0.28 3.11 2.77
N ALA A 37 1.17 2.47 3.52
CA ALA A 37 0.95 2.13 4.91
C ALA A 37 2.09 2.61 5.81
N ALA A 38 1.75 2.93 7.04
CA ALA A 38 2.67 3.30 8.09
C ALA A 38 2.18 2.67 9.40
N PHE A 39 3.12 2.23 10.25
CA PHE A 39 2.82 1.61 11.54
C PHE A 39 3.19 2.55 12.68
N SER A 40 2.36 2.58 13.71
CA SER A 40 2.53 3.48 14.86
C SER A 40 3.54 2.97 15.90
N ASP A 41 3.93 1.70 15.81
CA ASP A 41 4.84 1.02 16.74
C ASP A 41 6.32 1.20 16.39
N ARG A 42 6.65 2.11 15.47
CA ARG A 42 8.03 2.44 15.10
C ARG A 42 8.76 3.17 16.23
N SER A 43 10.05 2.88 16.40
CA SER A 43 10.88 3.36 17.51
C SER A 43 11.18 4.86 17.50
N ALA A 44 11.01 5.56 16.37
CA ALA A 44 11.28 6.99 16.25
C ALA A 44 10.37 7.65 15.18
N PRO A 45 9.06 7.77 15.43
CA PRO A 45 8.14 8.27 14.41
C PRO A 45 8.42 9.76 14.12
N THR A 46 8.74 10.06 12.86
CA THR A 46 8.80 11.45 12.37
C THR A 46 7.48 11.82 11.72
N GLY A 47 6.94 13.01 12.03
CA GLY A 47 5.66 13.46 11.47
C GLY A 47 4.46 12.63 11.94
N THR A 48 3.30 12.82 11.30
CA THR A 48 2.09 12.08 11.66
C THR A 48 2.02 10.73 10.94
N ILE A 49 1.27 9.78 11.50
CA ILE A 49 1.06 8.47 10.87
C ILE A 49 0.45 8.61 9.46
N SER A 50 -0.48 9.56 9.30
CA SER A 50 -1.13 9.85 8.02
C SER A 50 -0.17 10.44 6.99
N GLN A 51 0.72 11.36 7.40
CA GLN A 51 1.76 11.90 6.52
C GLN A 51 2.71 10.81 6.04
N ASN A 52 3.09 9.90 6.93
CA ASN A 52 3.99 8.79 6.59
C ASN A 52 3.32 7.78 5.64
N ALA A 53 2.04 7.48 5.85
CA ALA A 53 1.27 6.63 4.94
C ALA A 53 1.10 7.29 3.56
N ASP A 54 0.84 8.60 3.52
CA ASP A 54 0.75 9.37 2.28
C ASP A 54 2.09 9.41 1.52
N GLN A 55 3.20 9.58 2.24
CA GLN A 55 4.55 9.48 1.64
C GLN A 55 4.80 8.10 1.02
N ALA A 56 4.43 7.02 1.72
CA ALA A 56 4.51 5.67 1.15
C ALA A 56 3.60 5.49 -0.07
N LEU A 57 2.41 6.09 -0.08
CA LEU A 57 1.49 6.03 -1.22
C LEU A 57 2.08 6.74 -2.45
N TYR A 58 2.64 7.93 -2.28
CA TYR A 58 3.28 8.66 -3.37
C TYR A 58 4.50 7.92 -3.91
N HIS A 59 5.29 7.30 -3.02
CA HIS A 59 6.38 6.42 -3.41
C HIS A 59 5.87 5.28 -4.32
N GLN A 60 4.80 4.57 -3.92
CA GLN A 60 4.22 3.51 -4.76
C GLN A 60 3.72 4.02 -6.11
N LYS A 61 3.08 5.20 -6.12
CA LYS A 61 2.55 5.79 -7.36
C LYS A 61 3.65 6.14 -8.36
N ASN A 62 4.81 6.55 -7.87
CA ASN A 62 5.96 6.93 -8.71
C ASN A 62 6.83 5.72 -9.11
N ASN A 63 6.72 4.60 -8.39
CA ASN A 63 7.57 3.41 -8.57
C ASN A 63 6.81 2.17 -9.09
N GLY A 64 5.86 2.38 -10.00
CA GLY A 64 5.20 1.28 -10.74
C GLY A 64 3.70 1.12 -10.47
N ARG A 65 3.14 1.79 -9.45
CA ARG A 65 1.70 1.76 -9.10
C ARG A 65 1.23 0.34 -8.75
N ALA A 66 -0.08 0.09 -8.79
CA ALA A 66 -0.72 -1.24 -8.68
C ALA A 66 -0.18 -2.15 -7.56
N GLY A 67 0.06 -1.60 -6.36
CA GLY A 67 0.65 -2.34 -5.25
C GLY A 67 0.66 -1.52 -3.98
N CYS A 68 1.49 -1.90 -3.00
CA CYS A 68 1.63 -1.14 -1.77
C CYS A 68 3.09 -0.94 -1.35
N SER A 69 3.35 0.22 -0.77
CA SER A 69 4.61 0.56 -0.13
C SER A 69 4.39 0.81 1.37
N PHE A 70 5.44 0.56 2.16
CA PHE A 70 5.43 0.74 3.61
C PHE A 70 6.47 1.78 3.99
N TYR A 71 6.10 2.68 4.89
CA TYR A 71 7.03 3.69 5.37
C TYR A 71 8.00 3.12 6.41
N GLN A 72 9.30 3.19 6.12
CA GLN A 72 10.37 2.56 6.90
C GLN A 72 11.21 3.50 7.79
N LYS A 73 10.77 4.75 8.05
CA LYS A 73 11.50 5.70 8.90
C LYS A 73 11.13 5.58 10.37
#